data_AF-K1ST83-F1
#
_entry.id   AF-K1ST83-F1
#
_cell.length_a   1.000
_cell.length_b   1.000
_cell.length_c   1.000
_cell.angle_alpha   90.00
_cell.angle_beta   90.00
_cell.angle_gamma   90.00
#
_symmetry.space_group_name_H-M   'P 1'
#
loop_
_entity.id
_entity.type
_entity.pdbx_description
1 polymer ?
#
loop_
_entity_poly.entity_id
_entity_poly.type
_entity_poly.pdbx_seq_one_letter_code
_entity_poly.pdbx_strand_id
1 'polypeptide(L)'
;MFRPRAGGKHPEQQFVQVDTRNILFICGGAFDGIEKKIAQRLNTRAMGYGRMNADSVDRNNLMQYLMPQDLRSFGLIPELVGRLPVLTYMEPLGREALRSILTQPKNAIIKQYEKL
;
A
#
# COMPACT_ATOMS: atom_id res chain seq x y z
N MET A 1 0.04 26.75 -26.48
CA MET A 1 1.31 26.29 -25.86
C MET A 1 1.27 26.66 -24.38
N PHE A 2 0.84 25.75 -23.51
CA PHE A 2 0.83 25.98 -22.06
C PHE A 2 2.08 25.35 -21.45
N ARG A 3 3.01 26.18 -20.96
CA ARG A 3 4.09 25.74 -20.09
C ARG A 3 3.81 26.29 -18.68
N PRO A 4 3.41 25.46 -17.72
CA PRO A 4 3.39 25.87 -16.32
C PRO A 4 4.83 26.21 -15.92
N ARG A 5 5.09 27.49 -15.60
CA ARG A 5 6.37 27.88 -15.02
C ARG A 5 6.51 27.17 -13.68
N ALA A 6 7.41 26.20 -13.63
CA ALA A 6 7.82 25.57 -12.39
C ALA A 6 8.82 26.48 -11.66
N GLY A 7 8.69 26.53 -10.34
CA GLY A 7 9.85 26.66 -9.46
C GLY A 7 10.11 28.02 -8.84
N GLY A 8 9.23 28.47 -7.96
CA GLY A 8 9.55 29.49 -6.96
C GLY A 8 8.29 30.15 -6.45
N LYS A 9 8.03 30.12 -5.14
CA LYS A 9 6.94 30.88 -4.51
C LYS A 9 7.24 32.38 -4.60
N HIS A 10 7.19 32.96 -5.78
CA HIS A 10 7.19 34.41 -5.95
C HIS A 10 5.82 34.91 -5.50
N PRO A 11 5.74 35.95 -4.65
CA PRO A 11 4.48 36.43 -4.09
C PRO A 11 3.46 36.90 -5.16
N GLU A 12 3.92 37.21 -6.37
CA GLU A 12 3.08 37.62 -7.50
C GLU A 12 2.62 36.46 -8.40
N GLN A 13 2.95 35.22 -8.05
CA GLN A 13 2.55 34.08 -8.86
C GLN A 13 1.05 33.83 -8.71
N GLN A 14 0.31 34.01 -9.81
CA GLN A 14 -1.12 33.70 -9.87
C GLN A 14 -1.34 32.22 -9.55
N PHE A 15 -1.98 31.94 -8.41
CA PHE A 15 -2.35 30.59 -8.02
C PHE A 15 -3.62 30.18 -8.76
N VAL A 16 -3.58 29.03 -9.44
CA VAL A 16 -4.78 28.39 -9.95
C VAL A 16 -5.42 27.62 -8.80
N GLN A 17 -6.64 27.99 -8.42
CA GLN A 17 -7.41 27.21 -7.46
C GLN A 17 -7.93 25.95 -8.15
N VAL A 18 -7.66 24.80 -7.54
CA VAL A 18 -8.12 23.50 -8.03
C VAL A 18 -8.90 22.82 -6.91
N ASP A 19 -10.12 22.42 -7.23
CA ASP A 19 -10.95 21.61 -6.34
C ASP A 19 -10.53 20.14 -6.42
N THR A 20 -10.16 19.57 -5.27
CA THR A 20 -9.66 18.20 -5.18
C THR A 20 -10.73 17.18 -4.75
N ARG A 21 -11.99 17.59 -4.56
CA ARG A 21 -13.07 16.71 -4.05
C ARG A 21 -13.28 15.43 -4.87
N ASN A 22 -13.09 15.49 -6.19
CA ASN A 22 -13.32 14.37 -7.12
C ASN A 22 -12.02 13.74 -7.64
N ILE A 23 -10.87 14.06 -7.02
CA ILE A 23 -9.59 13.45 -7.38
C ILE A 23 -9.45 12.14 -6.60
N LEU A 24 -9.21 11.03 -7.32
CA LEU A 24 -8.88 9.77 -6.69
C LEU A 24 -7.44 9.81 -6.16
N PHE A 25 -7.30 9.57 -4.86
CA PHE A 25 -6.00 9.44 -4.21
C PHE A 25 -5.67 7.97 -3.99
N ILE A 26 -4.56 7.51 -4.58
CA ILE A 26 -4.00 6.19 -4.33
C ILE A 26 -2.68 6.39 -3.60
N CYS A 27 -2.62 5.97 -2.34
CA CYS A 27 -1.42 6.03 -1.52
C CYS A 27 -0.84 4.62 -1.39
N GLY A 28 0.40 4.43 -1.82
CA GLY A 28 1.12 3.16 -1.72
C GLY A 28 2.49 3.37 -1.09
N GLY A 29 2.97 2.36 -0.38
CA GLY A 29 4.28 2.37 0.27
C GLY A 29 4.66 0.99 0.79
N ALA A 30 5.94 0.81 1.09
CA ALA A 30 6.45 -0.38 1.76
C ALA A 30 6.44 -0.14 3.28
N PHE A 31 5.65 -0.92 4.01
CA PHE A 31 5.51 -0.81 5.46
C PHE A 31 6.30 -1.92 6.15
N ASP A 32 7.62 -1.85 6.09
CA ASP A 32 8.49 -2.87 6.66
C ASP A 32 8.28 -3.02 8.17
N GLY A 33 8.15 -4.25 8.65
CA GLY A 33 7.90 -4.56 10.06
C GLY A 33 6.45 -4.36 10.53
N ILE A 34 5.51 -3.94 9.68
CA ILE A 34 4.07 -3.90 10.03
C ILE A 34 3.52 -5.28 10.39
N GLU A 35 4.08 -6.33 9.78
CA GLU A 35 3.76 -7.73 10.06
C GLU A 35 3.93 -8.08 11.53
N LYS A 36 4.93 -7.49 12.22
CA LYS A 36 5.14 -7.67 13.66
C LYS A 36 3.98 -7.10 14.48
N LYS A 37 3.44 -5.94 14.07
CA LYS A 37 2.28 -5.31 14.71
C LYS A 37 1.02 -6.14 14.50
N ILE A 38 0.81 -6.65 13.28
CA ILE A 38 -0.28 -7.56 12.95
C ILE A 38 -0.18 -8.84 13.78
N ALA A 39 1.00 -9.48 13.82
CA ALA A 39 1.23 -10.70 14.59
C ALA A 39 1.03 -10.49 16.09
N GLN A 40 1.51 -9.38 16.65
CA GLN A 40 1.26 -9.01 18.05
C GLN A 40 -0.24 -8.92 18.32
N ARG A 41 -1.01 -8.22 17.49
CA ARG A 41 -2.47 -8.09 17.63
C ARG A 41 -3.17 -9.45 17.57
N LEU A 42 -2.79 -10.31 16.62
CA LEU A 42 -3.39 -11.64 16.46
C LEU A 42 -3.08 -12.54 17.65
N ASN A 43 -1.84 -12.49 18.18
CA ASN A 43 -1.45 -13.24 19.38
C ASN A 43 -2.13 -12.73 20.66
N THR A 44 -2.29 -11.41 20.82
CA THR A 44 -3.00 -10.83 21.98
C THR A 44 -4.47 -11.28 22.03
N ARG A 45 -5.12 -11.45 20.87
CA ARG A 45 -6.49 -12.01 20.81
C ARG A 45 -6.58 -13.47 21.24
N ALA A 46 -5.51 -14.25 21.10
CA ALA A 46 -5.50 -15.67 21.44
C ALA A 46 -5.42 -15.94 22.97
N MET A 47 -5.08 -14.95 23.80
CA MET A 47 -4.97 -15.11 25.25
C MET A 47 -6.26 -14.77 26.04
N GLY A 48 -7.31 -14.25 25.39
CA GLY A 48 -8.60 -13.96 26.04
C GLY A 48 -9.54 -15.16 26.02
N TYR A 49 -10.28 -15.37 27.12
CA TYR A 49 -11.32 -16.40 27.30
C TYR A 49 -12.20 -16.57 26.04
N GLY A 50 -11.95 -17.62 25.26
CA GLY A 50 -12.71 -17.88 24.03
C GLY A 50 -11.95 -18.72 23.01
N ARG A 51 -11.44 -19.90 23.40
CA ARG A 51 -11.03 -20.91 22.40
C ARG A 51 -12.27 -21.51 21.76
N MET A 52 -12.64 -20.99 20.60
CA MET A 52 -13.31 -21.78 19.55
C MET A 52 -12.75 -21.30 18.22
N ASN A 53 -11.98 -22.16 17.55
CA ASN A 53 -11.48 -22.01 16.18
C ASN A 53 -10.28 -21.07 16.02
N ALA A 54 -9.15 -21.44 16.62
CA ALA A 54 -7.84 -21.02 16.12
C ALA A 54 -7.50 -21.82 14.84
N ASP A 55 -8.39 -21.78 13.85
CA ASP A 55 -8.12 -22.31 12.53
C ASP A 55 -7.02 -21.46 11.90
N SER A 56 -5.81 -22.04 11.85
CA SER A 56 -4.71 -21.69 10.97
C SER A 56 -4.58 -20.21 10.60
N VAL A 57 -4.11 -19.37 11.54
CA VAL A 57 -3.53 -18.07 11.12
C VAL A 57 -2.39 -18.37 10.17
N ASP A 58 -2.57 -18.05 8.90
CA ASP A 58 -1.54 -18.24 7.89
C ASP A 58 -0.41 -17.23 8.16
N ARG A 59 0.65 -17.73 8.80
CA ARG A 59 1.85 -16.95 9.12
C ARG A 59 2.65 -16.56 7.88
N ASN A 60 2.40 -17.20 6.73
CA ASN A 60 3.08 -16.86 5.48
C ASN A 60 2.45 -15.64 4.79
N ASN A 61 1.22 -15.29 5.14
CA ASN A 61 0.52 -14.13 4.59
C ASN A 61 -0.19 -13.33 5.68
N LEU A 62 0.58 -12.70 6.58
CA LEU A 62 0.03 -11.87 7.65
C LEU A 62 -0.64 -10.59 7.12
N MET A 63 -0.21 -10.12 5.95
CA MET A 63 -0.72 -8.89 5.31
C MET A 63 -2.22 -8.95 5.02
N GLN A 64 -2.79 -10.14 4.82
CA GLN A 64 -4.23 -10.31 4.62
C GLN A 64 -5.09 -9.85 5.81
N TYR A 65 -4.50 -9.82 7.00
CA TYR A 65 -5.20 -9.42 8.22
C TYR A 65 -5.00 -7.95 8.56
N LEU A 66 -4.35 -7.15 7.69
CA LEU A 66 -4.06 -5.74 7.94
C LEU A 66 -5.32 -4.95 8.35
N MET A 67 -5.25 -4.25 9.47
CA MET A 67 -6.32 -3.37 9.95
C MET A 67 -5.85 -1.92 10.11
N PRO A 68 -6.75 -0.93 10.05
CA PRO A 68 -6.40 0.49 10.26
C PRO A 68 -5.70 0.75 11.59
N GLN A 69 -6.00 -0.04 12.63
CA GLN A 69 -5.33 0.05 13.92
C GLN A 69 -3.83 -0.28 13.85
N ASP A 70 -3.43 -1.20 12.96
CA ASP A 70 -2.03 -1.59 12.80
C ASP A 70 -1.23 -0.44 12.16
N LEU A 71 -1.84 0.29 11.22
CA LEU A 71 -1.27 1.50 10.61
C LEU A 71 -1.07 2.63 11.63
N ARG A 72 -2.01 2.79 12.57
CA ARG A 72 -1.84 3.75 13.69
C ARG A 72 -0.70 3.32 14.62
N SER A 73 -0.66 2.05 15.01
CA SER A 73 0.44 1.50 15.83
C SER A 73 1.78 1.47 15.13
N PHE A 74 1.80 1.55 13.79
CA PHE A 74 2.99 1.70 12.96
C PHE A 74 3.52 3.15 12.96
N GLY A 75 2.65 4.15 13.19
CA GLY A 75 3.03 5.56 13.28
C GLY A 75 2.27 6.50 12.35
N LEU A 76 1.26 6.00 11.60
CA LEU A 76 0.41 6.88 10.80
C LEU A 76 -0.61 7.61 11.67
N ILE A 77 -0.81 8.90 11.37
CA ILE A 77 -1.77 9.73 12.09
C ILE A 77 -3.22 9.27 11.80
N PRO A 78 -4.12 9.26 12.80
CA PRO A 78 -5.50 8.79 12.62
C PRO A 78 -6.29 9.55 11.55
N GLU A 79 -6.04 10.84 11.38
CA GLU A 79 -6.72 11.71 10.41
C GLU A 79 -6.43 11.30 8.98
N LEU A 80 -5.19 10.83 8.70
CA LEU A 80 -4.79 10.35 7.39
C LEU A 80 -5.39 8.96 7.13
N VAL A 81 -5.31 8.07 8.10
CA VAL A 81 -5.89 6.72 8.00
C VAL A 81 -7.41 6.80 7.82
N GLY A 82 -8.08 7.74 8.48
CA GLY A 82 -9.52 7.97 8.34
C GLY A 82 -9.95 8.47 6.96
N ARG A 83 -9.05 9.12 6.21
CA ARG A 83 -9.30 9.54 4.81
C ARG A 83 -9.06 8.43 3.79
N LEU A 84 -8.50 7.29 4.22
CA LEU A 84 -8.16 6.15 3.38
C LEU A 84 -8.99 4.92 3.81
N PRO A 85 -10.29 4.88 3.48
CA PRO A 85 -11.19 3.83 3.93
C PRO A 85 -10.90 2.47 3.27
N VAL A 86 -10.29 2.48 2.09
CA VAL A 86 -9.94 1.27 1.34
C VAL A 86 -8.47 0.93 1.60
N LEU A 87 -8.26 -0.22 2.24
CA LEU A 87 -6.93 -0.79 2.44
C LEU A 87 -6.78 -2.03 1.57
N THR A 88 -5.67 -2.09 0.83
CA THR A 88 -5.28 -3.25 0.05
C THR A 88 -3.84 -3.61 0.38
N TYR A 89 -3.51 -4.89 0.26
CA TYR A 89 -2.16 -5.40 0.37
C TYR A 89 -1.73 -6.02 -0.96
N MET A 90 -0.42 -6.20 -1.14
CA MET A 90 0.13 -6.93 -2.27
C MET A 90 0.62 -8.29 -1.80
N GLU A 91 0.42 -9.30 -2.63
CA GLU A 91 0.97 -10.63 -2.40
C GLU A 91 2.48 -10.66 -2.71
N PRO A 92 3.25 -11.47 -1.98
CA PRO A 92 4.66 -11.67 -2.30
C PRO A 92 4.83 -12.29 -3.68
N LEU A 93 5.89 -11.88 -4.39
CA LEU A 93 6.18 -12.38 -5.74
C LEU A 93 6.68 -13.83 -5.69
N GLY A 94 5.82 -14.75 -6.13
CA GLY A 94 6.19 -16.15 -6.37
C GLY A 94 6.90 -16.39 -7.71
N ARG A 95 7.40 -17.61 -7.90
CA ARG A 95 8.06 -18.05 -9.16
C ARG A 95 7.19 -17.79 -10.39
N GLU A 96 5.92 -18.13 -10.31
CA GLU A 96 4.97 -17.96 -11.42
C GLU A 96 4.73 -16.48 -11.75
N ALA A 97 4.63 -15.63 -10.73
CA ALA A 97 4.50 -14.19 -10.90
C ALA A 97 5.75 -13.59 -11.56
N LEU A 98 6.94 -13.99 -11.13
CA LEU A 98 8.20 -13.56 -11.74
C LEU A 98 8.28 -13.98 -13.22
N ARG A 99 7.92 -15.24 -13.54
CA ARG A 99 7.87 -15.72 -14.92
C ARG A 99 6.88 -14.91 -15.77
N SER A 100 5.71 -14.60 -15.24
CA SER A 100 4.70 -13.76 -15.91
C SER A 100 5.24 -12.35 -16.17
N ILE A 101 5.85 -11.70 -15.16
CA ILE A 101 6.45 -10.36 -15.29
C ILE A 101 7.52 -10.32 -16.39
N LEU A 102 8.31 -11.38 -16.54
CA LEU A 102 9.38 -11.46 -17.54
C LEU A 102 8.88 -11.71 -18.97
N THR A 103 7.68 -12.26 -19.16
CA THR A 103 7.21 -12.76 -20.48
C THR A 103 5.93 -12.11 -20.99
N GLN A 104 4.94 -11.88 -20.11
CA GLN A 104 3.60 -11.46 -20.50
C GLN A 104 3.43 -9.96 -20.74
N PRO A 105 3.89 -9.04 -19.87
CA PRO A 105 3.54 -7.63 -20.01
C PRO A 105 4.04 -7.04 -21.33
N LYS A 106 3.39 -5.97 -21.78
CA LYS A 106 3.78 -5.25 -23.01
C LYS A 106 5.25 -4.78 -22.94
N ASN A 107 5.67 -4.38 -21.74
CA ASN A 107 7.03 -3.91 -21.46
C ASN A 107 7.85 -4.97 -20.70
N ALA A 108 7.58 -6.26 -20.93
CA ALA A 108 8.34 -7.35 -20.35
C ALA A 108 9.83 -7.27 -20.72
N ILE A 109 10.72 -7.63 -19.78
CA ILE A 109 12.18 -7.52 -19.96
C ILE A 109 12.64 -8.29 -21.20
N ILE A 110 12.16 -9.53 -21.39
CA ILE A 110 12.56 -10.35 -22.55
C ILE A 110 12.19 -9.64 -23.87
N LYS A 111 10.98 -9.08 -23.97
CA LYS A 111 10.54 -8.33 -25.15
C LYS A 111 11.33 -7.04 -25.39
N GLN A 112 11.91 -6.45 -24.34
CA GLN A 112 12.80 -5.30 -24.47
C GLN A 112 14.15 -5.72 -25.05
N TYR A 113 14.69 -6.87 -24.63
CA TYR A 113 15.93 -7.42 -25.16
C TYR A 113 15.81 -7.96 -26.60
N GLU A 114 14.68 -8.56 -26.98
CA GLU A 114 14.44 -9.02 -28.36
C GLU A 114 14.29 -7.89 -29.38
N LYS A 115 14.01 -6.66 -28.92
CA LYS A 115 13.89 -5.47 -29.76
C LYS A 115 15.21 -4.76 -30.04
N LEU A 116 16.27 -5.08 -29.27
CA LEU A 116 17.62 -4.58 -29.48
C LEU A 116 18.33 -5.43 -30.53
#